data_AF-A0A1D3K682-F1
#
_entry.id   AF-A0A1D3K682-F1
#
_cell.length_a   1.000
_cell.length_b   1.000
_cell.length_c   1.000
_cell.angle_alpha   90.00
_cell.angle_beta   90.00
_cell.angle_gamma   90.00
#
_symmetry.space_group_name_H-M   'P 1'
#
loop_
_entity.id
_entity.type
_entity.pdbx_description
1 polymer ?
#
loop_
_entity_poly.entity_id
_entity_poly.type
_entity_poly.pdbx_seq_one_letter_code
_entity_poly.pdbx_strand_id
1 'polypeptide(L)'
;MKFQDVFVSREHMFSVGVEKESGRFYVSIPVSNGMVDYEEYYEIDRATFELFKRDPNAALPFVMRCRKRELDELLLIQPGTNRGTAI
;
A
#
# COMPACT_ATOMS: atom_id res chain seq x y z
N MET A 1 -1.20 -12.92 9.25
CA MET A 1 -0.57 -11.80 8.53
C MET A 1 -0.32 -10.68 9.51
N LYS A 2 0.95 -10.34 9.72
CA LYS A 2 1.36 -9.28 10.63
C LYS A 2 2.12 -8.23 9.85
N PHE A 3 1.43 -7.16 9.50
CA PHE A 3 1.99 -6.02 8.79
C PHE A 3 2.74 -5.12 9.77
N GLN A 4 3.98 -4.77 9.45
CA GLN A 4 4.77 -3.79 10.19
C GLN A 4 5.14 -2.64 9.27
N ASP A 5 4.58 -1.47 9.55
CA ASP A 5 4.96 -0.25 8.85
C ASP A 5 6.35 0.20 9.29
N VAL A 6 7.18 0.50 8.30
CA VAL A 6 8.54 1.03 8.47
C VAL A 6 8.53 2.54 8.21
N PHE A 7 7.65 3.01 7.34
CA PHE A 7 7.46 4.40 7.01
C PHE A 7 5.98 4.70 6.79
N VAL A 8 5.51 5.86 7.26
CA VAL A 8 4.12 6.31 7.10
C VAL A 8 4.16 7.77 6.64
N SER A 9 3.61 8.03 5.46
CA SER A 9 3.37 9.39 4.96
C SER A 9 1.93 9.78 5.21
N ARG A 10 1.72 10.71 6.15
CA ARG A 10 0.40 11.30 6.40
C ARG A 10 0.03 12.36 5.36
N GLU A 11 1.03 13.01 4.76
CA GLU A 11 0.81 14.02 3.71
C GLU A 11 0.28 13.38 2.43
N HIS A 12 0.82 12.23 2.06
CA HIS A 12 0.46 11.51 0.84
C HIS A 12 -0.42 10.28 1.09
N MET A 13 -0.82 10.06 2.34
CA MET A 13 -1.71 8.99 2.80
C MET A 13 -1.28 7.62 2.25
N PHE A 14 -0.07 7.19 2.58
CA PHE A 14 0.42 5.85 2.30
C PHE A 14 1.41 5.38 3.36
N SER A 15 1.57 4.07 3.50
CA SER A 15 2.58 3.45 4.35
C SER A 15 3.42 2.46 3.56
N VAL A 16 4.64 2.21 4.01
CA VAL A 16 5.56 1.23 3.44
C VAL A 16 6.06 0.34 4.56
N GLY A 17 6.00 -0.96 4.36
CA GLY A 17 6.27 -1.90 5.44
C GLY A 17 6.69 -3.29 4.97
N VAL A 18 6.80 -4.18 5.96
CA VAL A 18 7.11 -5.59 5.76
C VAL A 18 6.09 -6.46 6.47
N GLU A 19 5.58 -7.46 5.77
CA GLU A 19 4.74 -8.49 6.33
C GLU A 19 5.64 -9.53 7.02
N LYS A 20 5.50 -9.66 8.35
CA LYS A 20 6.45 -10.40 9.19
C LYS A 20 6.43 -11.92 8.99
N GLU A 21 5.31 -12.49 8.56
CA GLU A 21 5.18 -13.96 8.45
C GLU A 21 5.81 -14.48 7.15
N SER A 22 5.62 -13.78 6.04
CA SER A 22 6.10 -14.11 4.69
C SER A 22 7.40 -13.39 4.33
N GLY A 23 7.74 -12.30 5.03
CA GLY A 23 8.88 -11.44 4.71
C GLY A 23 8.68 -10.58 3.46
N ARG A 24 7.45 -10.49 2.95
CA ARG A 24 7.11 -9.67 1.78
C ARG A 24 7.08 -8.19 2.14
N PHE A 25 7.50 -7.35 1.20
CA PHE A 25 7.42 -5.90 1.35
C PHE A 25 6.12 -5.39 0.75
N TYR A 26 5.57 -4.32 1.32
CA TYR A 26 4.32 -3.76 0.83
C TYR A 26 4.31 -2.23 0.88
N VAL A 27 3.43 -1.67 0.04
CA VAL A 27 2.89 -0.32 0.19
C VAL A 27 1.42 -0.45 0.56
N SER A 28 0.97 0.26 1.59
CA SER A 28 -0.45 0.36 1.92
C SER A 28 -1.01 1.74 1.63
N ILE A 29 -2.27 1.78 1.19
CA ILE A 29 -3.03 3.02 1.01
C ILE A 29 -4.37 2.89 1.74
N PRO A 30 -4.86 3.98 2.38
CA PRO A 30 -6.18 4.00 2.97
C PRO A 30 -7.24 4.13 1.88
N VAL A 31 -8.28 3.32 2.01
CA VAL A 31 -9.41 3.24 1.09
C VAL A 31 -10.68 3.30 1.93
N SER A 32 -11.62 4.16 1.53
CA SER A 32 -12.92 4.26 2.16
C SER A 32 -14.00 3.80 1.22
N ASN A 33 -14.89 2.92 1.70
CA ASN A 33 -16.12 2.60 0.98
C ASN A 33 -17.33 3.39 1.52
N GLY A 34 -17.11 4.51 2.20
CA GLY A 34 -18.16 5.33 2.82
C GLY A 34 -18.81 4.71 4.07
N MET A 35 -18.66 3.40 4.29
CA MET A 35 -19.10 2.69 5.50
C MET A 35 -17.94 2.27 6.40
N VAL A 36 -16.80 1.91 5.81
CA VAL A 36 -15.61 1.42 6.51
C VAL A 36 -14.38 1.98 5.81
N ASP A 37 -13.43 2.47 6.60
CA ASP A 37 -12.09 2.79 6.16
C ASP A 37 -11.20 1.56 6.40
N TYR A 38 -10.51 1.11 5.37
CA TYR A 38 -9.60 -0.03 5.40
C TYR A 38 -8.34 0.27 4.61
N GLU A 39 -7.31 -0.56 4.78
CA GLU A 39 -6.06 -0.42 4.04
C GLU A 39 -5.96 -1.48 2.94
N GLU A 40 -5.54 -1.05 1.75
CA GLU A 40 -5.16 -1.95 0.68
C GLU A 40 -3.65 -2.12 0.67
N TYR A 41 -3.17 -3.36 0.68
CA TYR A 41 -1.75 -3.70 0.74
C TYR A 41 -1.29 -4.23 -0.63
N TYR A 42 -0.32 -3.54 -1.24
CA TYR A 42 0.27 -3.87 -2.52
C TYR A 42 1.67 -4.43 -2.31
N GLU A 43 1.94 -5.62 -2.83
CA GLU A 43 3.25 -6.25 -2.77
C GLU A 43 4.26 -5.46 -3.62
N ILE A 44 5.45 -5.25 -3.07
CA ILE A 44 6.59 -4.66 -3.77
C ILE A 44 7.83 -5.52 -3.59
N ASP A 45 8.78 -5.41 -4.51
CA ASP A 45 10.06 -6.06 -4.36
C ASP A 45 10.97 -5.32 -3.36
N ARG A 46 12.05 -5.99 -2.96
CA ARG A 46 13.00 -5.43 -2.00
C ARG A 46 13.68 -4.15 -2.51
N ALA A 47 13.96 -4.07 -3.82
CA ALA A 47 14.62 -2.92 -4.41
C ALA A 47 13.74 -1.66 -4.33
N THR A 48 12.45 -1.81 -4.65
CA THR A 48 11.43 -0.76 -4.53
C THR A 48 11.23 -0.36 -3.08
N PHE A 49 11.20 -1.32 -2.15
CA PHE A 49 11.09 -1.04 -0.72
C PHE A 49 12.26 -0.17 -0.21
N GLU A 50 13.50 -0.53 -0.52
CA GLU A 50 14.66 0.25 -0.09
C GLU A 50 14.68 1.65 -0.75
N LEU A 51 14.22 1.74 -2.00
CA LEU A 51 14.06 3.03 -2.69
C LEU A 51 13.03 3.92 -1.98
N PHE A 52 11.83 3.42 -1.72
CA PHE A 52 10.75 4.19 -1.08
C PHE A 52 11.08 4.56 0.36
N LYS A 53 11.82 3.70 1.06
CA LYS A 53 12.33 3.99 2.39
C LYS A 53 13.36 5.11 2.38
N ARG A 54 14.23 5.17 1.37
CA ARG A 54 15.25 6.22 1.23
C ARG A 54 14.69 7.53 0.67
N ASP A 55 13.76 7.43 -0.29
CA ASP A 55 13.11 8.52 -0.98
C ASP A 55 11.59 8.26 -1.07
N PRO A 56 10.83 8.71 -0.06
CA PRO A 56 9.37 8.56 -0.04
C PRO A 56 8.66 9.23 -1.23
N ASN A 57 9.24 10.27 -1.84
CA ASN A 57 8.64 10.94 -2.99
C ASN A 57 8.67 10.06 -4.24
N ALA A 58 9.64 9.15 -4.34
CA ALA A 58 9.69 8.16 -5.41
C ALA A 58 8.53 7.14 -5.33
N ALA A 59 7.85 7.01 -4.18
CA ALA A 59 6.67 6.17 -4.03
C ALA A 59 5.40 6.80 -4.61
N LEU A 60 5.36 8.12 -4.81
CA LEU A 60 4.16 8.81 -5.26
C LEU A 60 3.60 8.31 -6.60
N PRO A 61 4.42 8.11 -7.65
CA PRO A 61 3.91 7.55 -8.90
C PRO A 61 3.30 6.16 -8.71
N PHE A 62 3.90 5.33 -7.85
CA PHE A 62 3.37 4.00 -7.54
C PHE A 62 2.04 4.07 -6.79
N VAL A 63 1.99 4.88 -5.72
CA VAL A 63 0.77 5.14 -4.93
C VAL A 63 -0.35 5.66 -5.83
N MET A 64 -0.06 6.59 -6.74
CA MET A 64 -1.06 7.10 -7.68
C MET A 64 -1.62 6.03 -8.61
N ARG A 65 -0.79 5.07 -9.05
CA ARG A 65 -1.24 3.92 -9.85
C ARG A 65 -2.10 2.95 -9.03
N CYS A 66 -1.74 2.70 -7.77
CA CYS A 66 -2.57 1.94 -6.82
C CYS A 66 -3.95 2.60 -6.62
N ARG A 67 -3.99 3.93 -6.41
CA ARG A 67 -5.25 4.68 -6.27
C ARG A 67 -6.15 4.58 -7.51
N LYS A 68 -5.55 4.47 -8.70
CA LYS A 68 -6.24 4.24 -9.98
C LYS A 68 -6.61 2.78 -10.24
N ARG A 69 -6.29 1.85 -9.33
CA ARG A 69 -6.52 0.41 -9.48
C ARG A 69 -5.75 -0.22 -10.65
N GLU A 70 -4.65 0.41 -11.07
CA GLU A 70 -3.81 -0.08 -12.17
C GLU A 70 -2.85 -1.20 -11.74
N LEU A 71 -2.73 -1.44 -10.43
CA LEU A 71 -1.78 -2.38 -9.82
C LEU A 71 -2.48 -3.43 -8.96
N ASP A 72 -3.76 -3.69 -9.23
CA ASP A 72 -4.57 -4.65 -8.46
C ASP A 72 -3.99 -6.09 -8.47
N GLU A 73 -3.22 -6.43 -9.50
CA GLU A 73 -2.49 -7.70 -9.58
C GLU A 73 -1.48 -7.90 -8.44
N LEU A 74 -1.01 -6.80 -7.82
CA LEU A 74 -0.08 -6.81 -6.70
C LEU A 74 -0.79 -6.83 -5.33
N LEU A 75 -2.12 -6.85 -5.28
CA LEU A 75 -2.86 -6.83 -4.02
C LEU A 75 -2.62 -8.12 -3.21
N LEU A 76 -2.05 -7.94 -2.02
CA LEU A 76 -1.86 -9.02 -1.03
C LEU A 76 -3.19 -9.49 -0.46
N ILE A 77 -4.17 -8.59 -0.37
CA ILE A 77 -5.52 -8.88 0.11
C ILE A 77 -6.48 -8.46 -0.99
N GLN A 78 -7.19 -9.43 -1.55
CA GLN A 78 -8.19 -9.17 -2.58
C GLN A 78 -9.36 -8.36 -1.98
N PRO A 79 -9.76 -7.25 -2.62
CA PRO A 79 -10.83 -6.42 -2.12
C PRO A 79 -12.16 -7.16 -2.25
N GLY A 80 -13.07 -6.94 -1.31
CA GLY A 80 -14.43 -7.47 -1.39
C GLY A 80 -15.25 -6.84 -2.52
N THR A 81 -16.46 -7.36 -2.75
CA THR A 81 -17.41 -6.88 -3.79
C THR A 81 -17.72 -5.39 -3.70
N ASN A 82 -17.70 -4.85 -2.47
CA ASN A 82 -17.91 -3.44 -2.16
C ASN A 82 -16.56 -2.74 -1.89
N ARG A 83 -15.70 -2.70 -2.92
CA ARG A 83 -14.40 -2.02 -2.85
C ARG A 83 -14.58 -0.51 -2.79
N GLY A 84 -13.94 0.13 -1.82
CA GLY A 84 -13.96 1.58 -1.66
C GLY A 84 -13.12 2.35 -2.68
N THR A 85 -13.06 3.67 -2.49
CA THR A 85 -12.21 4.58 -3.26
C THR A 85 -11.06 5.05 -2.38
N ALA A 86 -9.86 5.16 -2.95
CA ALA A 86 -8.70 5.65 -2.22
C ALA A 86 -8.90 7.10 -1.77
N ILE A 87 -8.41 7.41 -0.57
CA ILE A 87 -8.55 8.73 0.08
C ILE A 87 -7.41 9.67 -0.31
#